data_AF-A0A7C3HM12-F1
#
_entry.id   AF-A0A7C3HM12-F1
#
_cell.length_a   1.000
_cell.length_b   1.000
_cell.length_c   1.000
_cell.angle_alpha   90.00
_cell.angle_beta   90.00
_cell.angle_gamma   90.00
#
_symmetry.space_group_name_H-M   'P 1'
#
loop_
_entity.id
_entity.type
_entity.pdbx_description
1 polymer ?
#
loop_
_entity_poly.entity_id
_entity_poly.type
_entity_poly.pdbx_seq_one_letter_code
_entity_poly.pdbx_strand_id
1 'polypeptide(L)'
;MKTLILYKLGRLRFDHGKYGEALAAFAAIGQQMSNGYGLRPINYSLSIYWSGRCYEALGNVSLARKRYRKFLTLWKRADPDLPDLREARRRLTRLEKES
;
A
#
# COMPACT_ATOMS: atom_id res chain seq x y z
N MET A 1 -6.98 15.55 -7.69
CA MET A 1 -6.47 14.88 -8.93
C MET A 1 -5.06 14.29 -8.78
N LYS A 2 -4.05 15.02 -8.28
CA LYS A 2 -2.65 14.53 -8.22
C LYS A 2 -2.43 13.21 -7.45
N THR A 3 -3.10 13.01 -6.31
CA THR A 3 -3.01 11.77 -5.52
C THR A 3 -3.54 10.53 -6.25
N LEU A 4 -4.63 10.68 -7.02
CA LEU A 4 -5.16 9.60 -7.87
C LEU A 4 -4.19 9.25 -9.00
N ILE A 5 -3.59 10.26 -9.65
CA ILE A 5 -2.60 10.05 -10.72
C ILE A 5 -1.37 9.31 -10.17
N LEU A 6 -0.84 9.74 -9.02
CA LEU A 6 0.28 9.08 -8.37
C LEU A 6 -0.03 7.64 -7.98
N TYR A 7 -1.24 7.38 -7.48
CA TYR A 7 -1.70 6.04 -7.16
C TYR A 7 -1.75 5.15 -8.41
N LYS A 8 -2.40 5.63 -9.48
CA LYS A 8 -2.48 4.92 -10.76
C LYS A 8 -1.10 4.66 -11.37
N LEU A 9 -0.21 5.64 -11.31
CA LEU A 9 1.18 5.50 -11.77
C LEU A 9 1.94 4.43 -10.98
N GLY A 10 1.81 4.43 -9.65
CA GLY A 10 2.42 3.42 -8.80
C GLY A 10 1.89 2.01 -9.09
N ARG A 11 0.58 1.87 -9.30
CA ARG A 11 -0.04 0.60 -9.73
C ARG A 11 0.49 0.12 -11.08
N LEU A 12 0.52 1.00 -12.09
CA LEU A 12 1.02 0.65 -13.41
C LEU A 12 2.48 0.19 -13.37
N ARG A 13 3.32 0.87 -12.59
CA ARG A 13 4.72 0.47 -12.38
C ARG A 13 4.85 -0.86 -11.66
N PHE A 14 4.02 -1.11 -10.65
CA PHE A 14 3.95 -2.40 -9.97
C PHE A 14 3.61 -3.54 -10.93
N ASP A 15 2.59 -3.33 -11.77
CA ASP A 15 2.13 -4.34 -12.73
C ASP A 15 3.21 -4.65 -13.80
N HIS A 16 4.13 -3.72 -14.07
CA HIS A 16 5.32 -3.92 -14.91
C HIS A 16 6.58 -4.41 -14.15
N GLY A 17 6.46 -4.81 -12.89
CA GLY A 17 7.58 -5.28 -12.07
C GLY A 17 8.56 -4.18 -11.62
N LYS A 18 8.26 -2.90 -11.88
CA LYS A 18 9.11 -1.74 -11.53
C LYS A 18 8.87 -1.32 -10.07
N TYR A 19 9.14 -2.22 -9.13
CA TYR A 19 8.75 -2.07 -7.73
C TYR A 19 9.39 -0.86 -7.03
N GLY A 20 10.65 -0.53 -7.34
CA GLY A 20 11.32 0.66 -6.80
C GLY A 20 10.66 1.97 -7.26
N GLU A 21 10.32 2.06 -8.54
CA GLU A 21 9.62 3.22 -9.08
C GLU A 21 8.17 3.31 -8.57
N ALA A 22 7.52 2.17 -8.35
CA ALA A 22 6.19 2.10 -7.75
C ALA A 22 6.22 2.64 -6.31
N LEU A 23 7.21 2.24 -5.52
CA LEU A 23 7.43 2.76 -4.16
C LEU A 23 7.62 4.27 -4.15
N ALA A 24 8.41 4.82 -5.09
CA ALA A 24 8.58 6.26 -5.21
C ALA A 24 7.26 7.01 -5.47
N ALA A 25 6.42 6.47 -6.37
CA ALA A 25 5.10 7.03 -6.66
C ALA A 25 4.16 6.96 -5.44
N PHE A 26 4.16 5.83 -4.71
CA PHE A 26 3.35 5.67 -3.49
C PHE A 26 3.81 6.57 -2.35
N ALA A 27 5.12 6.76 -2.18
CA ALA A 27 5.69 7.65 -1.17
C ALA A 27 5.32 9.13 -1.41
N ALA A 28 5.26 9.55 -2.67
CA ALA A 28 4.87 10.91 -3.04
C ALA A 28 3.43 11.26 -2.62
N ILE A 29 2.53 10.27 -2.49
CA ILE A 29 1.14 10.48 -2.01
C ILE A 29 1.14 10.95 -0.55
N GLY A 30 2.02 10.40 0.29
CA GLY A 30 2.09 10.73 1.71
C GLY A 30 2.61 12.14 2.00
N GLN A 31 3.43 12.69 1.10
CA GLN A 31 4.07 14.00 1.22
C GLN A 31 3.16 15.16 0.79
N GLN A 32 1.96 14.88 0.29
CA GLN A 32 1.00 15.91 -0.11
C GLN A 32 0.26 16.48 1.12
N MET A 33 0.43 17.80 1.36
CA MET A 33 -0.25 18.55 2.42
C MET A 33 -1.72 18.88 2.11
N SER A 34 -2.11 18.93 0.84
CA SER A 34 -3.49 19.24 0.45
C SER A 34 -4.39 18.00 0.48
N ASN A 35 -5.53 18.11 1.16
CA ASN A 35 -6.53 17.05 1.33
C ASN A 35 -7.35 16.73 0.08
N GLY A 36 -7.07 17.36 -1.08
CA GLY A 36 -7.63 17.06 -2.40
C GLY A 36 -8.96 16.30 -2.39
N TYR A 37 -10.07 17.02 -2.15
CA TYR A 37 -11.45 16.52 -2.14
C TYR A 37 -11.78 15.40 -1.14
N GLY A 38 -10.99 15.22 -0.08
CA GLY A 38 -11.25 14.18 0.93
C GLY A 38 -10.96 12.75 0.47
N LEU A 39 -10.34 12.57 -0.71
CA LEU A 39 -9.90 11.27 -1.24
C LEU A 39 -8.44 10.92 -0.88
N ARG A 40 -7.74 11.81 -0.16
CA ARG A 40 -6.43 11.50 0.43
C ARG A 40 -6.47 10.24 1.31
N PRO A 41 -7.49 9.99 2.16
CA PRO A 41 -7.51 8.82 3.04
C PRO A 41 -7.46 7.50 2.27
N ILE A 42 -8.26 7.34 1.21
CA ILE A 42 -8.35 6.06 0.50
C ILE A 42 -7.11 5.77 -0.33
N ASN A 43 -6.64 6.74 -1.14
CA ASN A 43 -5.46 6.55 -1.99
C ASN A 43 -4.18 6.40 -1.17
N TYR A 44 -4.08 7.07 -0.01
CA TYR A 44 -2.96 6.93 0.91
C TYR A 44 -2.94 5.56 1.58
N SER A 45 -4.08 5.09 2.09
CA SER A 45 -4.13 3.76 2.70
C SER A 45 -3.84 2.66 1.68
N LEU A 46 -4.42 2.75 0.48
CA LEU A 46 -4.12 1.82 -0.61
C LEU A 46 -2.64 1.89 -1.04
N SER A 47 -2.03 3.08 -1.11
CA SER A 47 -0.61 3.18 -1.44
C SER A 47 0.30 2.50 -0.40
N ILE A 48 -0.10 2.49 0.87
CA ILE A 48 0.60 1.75 1.92
C ILE A 48 0.47 0.24 1.69
N TYR A 49 -0.72 -0.27 1.38
CA TYR A 49 -0.93 -1.68 1.04
C TYR A 49 -0.06 -2.11 -0.15
N TRP A 50 -0.10 -1.35 -1.25
CA TRP A 50 0.70 -1.64 -2.44
C TRP A 50 2.21 -1.48 -2.20
N SER A 51 2.63 -0.60 -1.30
CA SER A 51 4.03 -0.56 -0.85
C SER A 51 4.44 -1.86 -0.16
N GLY A 52 3.55 -2.48 0.63
CA GLY A 52 3.79 -3.80 1.21
C GLY A 52 4.03 -4.87 0.15
N ARG A 53 3.20 -4.87 -0.91
CA ARG A 53 3.35 -5.76 -2.08
C ARG A 53 4.68 -5.54 -2.80
N CYS A 54 5.11 -4.29 -2.96
CA CYS A 54 6.41 -3.97 -3.57
C CYS A 54 7.56 -4.52 -2.74
N TYR A 55 7.55 -4.30 -1.42
CA TYR A 55 8.60 -4.79 -0.54
C TYR A 55 8.65 -6.32 -0.50
N GLU A 56 7.50 -6.98 -0.53
CA GLU A 56 7.42 -8.43 -0.63
C GLU A 56 8.07 -8.95 -1.93
N ALA A 57 7.75 -8.33 -3.07
CA ALA A 57 8.33 -8.68 -4.36
C ALA A 57 9.84 -8.39 -4.45
N LEU A 58 10.33 -7.42 -3.67
CA LEU A 58 11.76 -7.10 -3.53
C LEU A 58 12.47 -7.96 -2.46
N GLY A 59 11.78 -8.92 -1.83
CA GLY A 59 12.35 -9.77 -0.76
C GLY A 59 12.56 -9.06 0.58
N ASN A 60 12.14 -7.81 0.73
CA ASN A 60 12.27 -7.07 1.99
C ASN A 60 11.09 -7.35 2.93
N VAL A 61 11.10 -8.55 3.52
CA VAL A 61 10.02 -9.08 4.35
C VAL A 61 9.70 -8.17 5.56
N SER A 62 10.73 -7.62 6.22
CA SER A 62 10.56 -6.73 7.37
C SER A 62 9.76 -5.47 7.01
N LEU A 63 10.12 -4.81 5.90
CA LEU A 63 9.37 -3.65 5.42
C LEU A 63 7.97 -4.03 4.91
N ALA A 64 7.80 -5.18 4.26
CA ALA A 64 6.50 -5.66 3.82
C ALA A 64 5.52 -5.81 5.01
N ARG A 65 5.93 -6.51 6.07
CA ARG A 65 5.13 -6.65 7.31
C ARG A 65 4.76 -5.30 7.91
N LYS A 66 5.74 -4.38 8.01
CA LYS A 66 5.51 -3.02 8.54
C LYS A 66 4.43 -2.27 7.75
N ARG A 67 4.43 -2.38 6.42
CA ARG A 67 3.42 -1.73 5.57
C ARG A 67 2.04 -2.37 5.71
N TYR A 68 1.94 -3.69 5.70
CA TYR A 68 0.64 -4.36 5.89
C TYR A 68 0.02 -4.05 7.25
N ARG A 69 0.80 -4.08 8.35
CA ARG A 69 0.31 -3.67 9.67
C ARG A 69 -0.20 -2.23 9.67
N LYS A 70 0.54 -1.30 9.07
CA LYS A 70 0.12 0.11 8.97
C LYS A 70 -1.20 0.26 8.21
N PHE A 71 -1.37 -0.44 7.09
CA PHE A 71 -2.62 -0.43 6.32
C PHE A 71 -3.79 -0.96 7.15
N LEU A 72 -3.63 -2.12 7.79
CA LEU A 72 -4.66 -2.73 8.65
C LEU A 72 -5.04 -1.83 9.84
N THR A 73 -4.07 -1.12 10.43
CA THR A 73 -4.35 -0.13 11.48
C THR A 73 -5.18 1.05 10.97
N LEU A 74 -4.85 1.57 9.78
CA LEU A 74 -5.61 2.68 9.17
C LEU A 74 -7.05 2.28 8.83
N TRP A 75 -7.26 1.03 8.44
CA TRP A 75 -8.56 0.50 8.03
C TRP A 75 -9.20 -0.42 9.09
N LYS A 76 -8.83 -0.26 10.36
CA LYS A 76 -9.34 -1.12 11.46
C LYS A 76 -10.87 -1.06 11.67
N ARG A 77 -11.51 0.01 11.19
CA ARG A 77 -12.97 0.24 11.25
C ARG A 77 -13.65 0.13 9.88
N ALA A 78 -12.90 -0.21 8.83
CA ALA A 78 -13.49 -0.44 7.52
C ALA A 78 -14.20 -1.80 7.47
N ASP A 79 -15.07 -1.98 6.48
CA ASP A 79 -15.72 -3.26 6.21
C ASP A 79 -14.65 -4.39 6.10
N PRO A 80 -14.70 -5.43 6.94
CA PRO A 80 -13.68 -6.46 6.99
C PRO A 80 -13.61 -7.31 5.70
N ASP A 81 -14.67 -7.33 4.88
CA ASP A 81 -14.79 -8.14 3.68
C ASP A 81 -14.16 -7.52 2.44
N LEU A 82 -13.67 -6.28 2.55
CA LEU A 82 -12.93 -5.62 1.48
C LEU A 82 -11.75 -6.51 1.01
N PRO A 83 -11.65 -6.79 -0.31
CA PRO A 83 -10.64 -7.71 -0.84
C PRO A 83 -9.20 -7.36 -0.43
N ASP A 84 -8.84 -6.08 -0.43
CA ASP A 84 -7.51 -5.60 -0.04
C ASP A 84 -7.21 -5.87 1.44
N LEU A 85 -8.19 -5.78 2.34
CA LEU A 85 -8.00 -6.09 3.76
C LEU A 85 -7.81 -7.58 4.00
N ARG A 86 -8.65 -8.38 3.35
CA ARG A 86 -8.53 -9.85 3.43
C ARG A 86 -7.18 -10.29 2.91
N GLU A 87 -6.72 -9.73 1.80
CA GLU A 87 -5.42 -10.05 1.22
C GLU A 87 -4.25 -9.55 2.07
N ALA A 88 -4.32 -8.31 2.59
CA ALA A 88 -3.28 -7.79 3.48
C ALA A 88 -3.14 -8.62 4.76
N ARG A 89 -4.25 -9.09 5.35
CA ARG A 89 -4.23 -10.02 6.50
C ARG A 89 -3.56 -11.34 6.13
N ARG A 90 -4.01 -11.99 5.05
CA ARG A 90 -3.42 -13.26 4.57
C ARG A 90 -1.91 -13.14 4.35
N ARG A 91 -1.48 -12.09 3.66
CA ARG A 91 -0.05 -11.84 3.39
C ARG A 91 0.74 -11.59 4.66
N LEU A 92 0.23 -10.76 5.57
CA LEU A 92 0.90 -10.49 6.84
C LEU A 92 1.07 -11.78 7.65
N THR A 93 0.00 -12.57 7.82
CA THR A 93 0.05 -13.84 8.55
C THR A 93 1.02 -14.83 7.91
N ARG A 94 1.03 -14.92 6.56
CA ARG A 94 1.99 -15.78 5.87
C ARG A 94 3.43 -15.32 6.13
N LEU A 95 3.70 -14.03 5.94
CA LEU A 95 5.04 -13.49 6.17
C LEU A 95 5.48 -13.72 7.61
N GLU A 96 4.62 -13.53 8.61
CA GLU A 96 4.96 -13.76 10.03
C GLU A 96 5.31 -15.21 10.36
N LYS A 97 4.82 -16.19 9.60
CA LYS A 97 5.14 -17.61 9.76
C LYS A 97 6.43 -18.04 9.05
N GLU A 98 6.90 -17.25 8.08
CA GLU A 98 8.07 -17.55 7.25
C GLU A 98 9.41 -17.04 7.84
N SER A 99 9.41 -16.38 9.00
CA SER A 99 10.63 -16.00 9.76
C SER A 99 10.73 -16.74 11.08
#